data_AF-A0A8H3BSI6-F1
#
_entry.id   AF-A0A8H3BSI6-F1
#
_cell.length_a   1.000
_cell.length_b   1.000
_cell.length_c   1.000
_cell.angle_alpha   90.00
_cell.angle_beta   90.00
_cell.angle_gamma   90.00
#
_symmetry.space_group_name_H-M   'P 1'
#
loop_
_entity.id
_entity.type
_entity.pdbx_description
1 polymer ?
#
loop_
_entity_poly.entity_id
_entity_poly.type
_entity_poly.pdbx_seq_one_letter_code
_entity_poly.pdbx_strand_id
1 'polypeptide(L)'
;MLSLRSTCRPRSCLSYRVTSVRPLIRLNSTTIPAKPSFTSRSSTWVGAFVVVGAGLGLYAFASDKSSTSSTPLSDTKFTPLKIVSSKPASENSKIITLAVPPHLMPNESALAPVFSIYIKDSDIQVQRPYTPLKGIDDNGNMNFWIKRYADGEVSRWLHSKNEGDELEVRGPVRTIDLKDGDYDEVIMISGGTGVTPFVQLLDHIFAGRTPNSRPLKTHYTLLHSSPNPAALPVMDVLYDICIYSVANRHDLTLRLFVDIPTPVPNTRLHQSHMDNVHIGRIGKEHVTHVLQERGVIPRPQTWLEWIRRAQPVCSTKEKKLLFLVCGPEPMITAFSGSRVARRRPDHLPVGGILGELGFTPKQVKAL
;
A
#
# COMPACT_ATOMS: atom_id res chain seq x y z
N MET A 1 64.88 1.22 18.56
CA MET A 1 65.55 0.21 17.70
C MET A 1 64.60 -0.98 17.60
N LEU A 2 64.04 -1.47 16.49
CA LEU A 2 64.10 -1.26 15.05
C LEU A 2 62.64 -1.38 14.54
N SER A 3 62.03 -0.37 13.91
CA SER A 3 61.85 -0.19 12.46
C SER A 3 61.87 -1.45 11.58
N LEU A 4 60.71 -1.84 11.05
CA LEU A 4 60.58 -2.63 9.82
C LEU A 4 59.43 -2.06 8.99
N ARG A 5 59.82 -1.25 8.00
CA ARG A 5 58.99 -0.79 6.88
C ARG A 5 58.83 -1.95 5.89
N SER A 6 57.63 -2.15 5.36
CA SER A 6 57.43 -2.84 4.09
C SER A 6 56.56 -1.98 3.17
N THR A 7 57.13 -1.60 2.03
CA THR A 7 56.51 -0.85 0.93
C THR A 7 56.68 -1.65 -0.35
N CYS A 8 55.58 -1.92 -1.06
CA CYS A 8 55.45 -2.17 -2.52
C CYS A 8 54.04 -2.69 -2.79
N ARG A 9 53.33 -2.43 -3.89
CA ARG A 9 53.28 -1.46 -5.01
C ARG A 9 51.91 -1.75 -5.66
N PRO A 10 51.20 -0.78 -6.26
CA PRO A 10 49.86 -1.01 -6.81
C PRO A 10 49.94 -1.72 -8.17
N ARG A 11 49.04 -2.68 -8.40
CA ARG A 11 48.85 -3.33 -9.70
C ARG A 11 48.02 -2.45 -10.64
N SER A 12 48.43 -2.49 -11.89
CA SER A 12 48.11 -1.64 -13.03
C SER A 12 46.72 -1.84 -13.63
N CYS A 13 46.23 -0.72 -14.19
CA CYS A 13 45.07 -0.58 -15.05
C CYS A 13 45.06 -1.56 -16.25
N LEU A 14 43.90 -2.15 -16.55
CA LEU A 14 43.56 -2.57 -17.89
C LEU A 14 42.36 -1.74 -18.38
N SER A 15 42.65 -0.82 -19.29
CA SER A 15 41.67 -0.07 -20.06
C SER A 15 41.35 -0.87 -21.32
N TYR A 16 40.10 -1.32 -21.46
CA TYR A 16 39.60 -1.87 -22.71
C TYR A 16 39.08 -0.73 -23.59
N ARG A 17 39.90 -0.33 -24.57
CA ARG A 17 39.50 0.48 -25.72
C ARG A 17 38.88 -0.45 -26.76
N VAL A 18 37.58 -0.30 -27.02
CA VAL A 18 36.96 -0.87 -28.23
C VAL A 18 36.82 0.24 -29.26
N THR A 19 37.43 -0.01 -30.41
CA THR A 19 37.58 0.85 -31.56
C THR A 19 36.27 1.01 -32.32
N SER A 20 35.89 2.27 -32.57
CA SER A 20 34.83 2.68 -33.50
C SER A 20 35.29 2.46 -34.93
N VAL A 21 34.61 1.59 -35.67
CA VAL A 21 34.80 1.40 -37.11
C VAL A 21 33.55 1.95 -37.80
N ARG A 22 33.69 3.10 -38.47
CA ARG A 22 32.69 3.67 -39.38
C ARG A 22 32.90 3.08 -40.78
N PRO A 23 31.88 2.58 -41.48
CA PRO A 23 32.01 2.26 -42.89
C PRO A 23 31.85 3.53 -43.75
N LEU A 24 32.88 3.78 -44.57
CA LEU A 24 32.87 4.66 -45.72
C LEU A 24 31.99 4.04 -46.82
N ILE A 25 30.93 4.72 -47.24
CA ILE A 25 30.20 4.40 -48.47
C ILE A 25 30.41 5.53 -49.47
N ARG A 26 30.89 5.11 -50.65
CA ARG A 26 31.22 5.86 -51.86
C ARG A 26 30.08 6.76 -52.33
N LEU A 27 30.44 8.01 -52.65
CA LEU A 27 29.72 8.90 -53.55
C LEU A 27 29.93 8.42 -54.99
N ASN A 28 28.84 8.11 -55.70
CA ASN A 28 28.82 8.05 -57.15
C ASN A 28 28.05 9.27 -57.67
N SER A 29 28.77 10.11 -58.40
CA SER A 29 28.25 11.19 -59.23
C SER A 29 27.58 10.60 -60.47
N THR A 30 26.34 11.01 -60.76
CA THR A 30 25.82 10.94 -62.12
C THR A 30 25.03 12.22 -62.41
N THR A 31 25.21 12.67 -63.64
CA THR A 31 24.99 13.97 -64.24
C THR A 31 23.53 14.45 -64.30
N ILE A 32 23.37 15.76 -64.18
CA ILE A 32 22.17 16.58 -64.44
C ILE A 32 21.89 16.64 -65.95
N PRO A 33 20.60 16.65 -66.36
CA PRO A 33 20.18 17.51 -67.46
C PRO A 33 19.15 18.55 -67.00
N ALA A 34 19.20 19.69 -67.69
CA ALA A 34 18.63 20.98 -67.32
C ALA A 34 17.10 21.09 -67.38
N LYS A 35 16.60 22.12 -66.69
CA LYS A 35 15.22 22.64 -66.70
C LYS A 35 14.73 22.98 -68.11
N PRO A 36 13.40 23.05 -68.29
CA PRO A 36 12.84 24.30 -68.79
C PRO A 36 11.85 24.92 -67.81
N SER A 37 11.94 26.24 -67.73
CA SER A 37 11.00 27.17 -67.12
C SER A 37 9.63 27.12 -67.79
N PHE A 38 8.55 27.12 -67.01
CA PHE A 38 7.28 27.67 -67.49
C PHE A 38 6.54 28.41 -66.38
N THR A 39 5.81 29.41 -66.85
CA THR A 39 5.45 30.66 -66.22
C THR A 39 4.25 30.58 -65.27
N SER A 40 4.27 31.48 -64.29
CA SER A 40 3.12 31.92 -63.51
C SER A 40 1.90 32.24 -64.39
N ARG A 41 0.75 31.66 -64.02
CA ARG A 41 -0.57 32.27 -64.23
C ARG A 41 -1.44 32.00 -63.02
N SER A 42 -1.88 33.09 -62.40
CA SER A 42 -2.93 33.15 -61.41
C SER A 42 -4.24 32.62 -61.98
N SER A 43 -4.96 31.81 -61.20
CA SER A 43 -6.41 31.77 -61.30
C SER A 43 -7.02 31.25 -60.00
N THR A 44 -7.77 32.15 -59.39
CA THR A 44 -8.64 32.00 -58.23
C THR A 44 -9.79 31.04 -58.51
N TRP A 45 -9.90 29.97 -57.74
CA TRP A 45 -11.18 29.30 -57.41
C TRP A 45 -11.14 28.88 -55.94
N VAL A 46 -11.47 29.83 -55.07
CA VAL A 46 -11.89 29.57 -53.70
C VAL A 46 -13.42 29.59 -53.72
N GLY A 47 -14.05 28.48 -53.35
CA GLY A 47 -15.50 28.48 -53.13
C GLY A 47 -16.10 27.09 -53.11
N ALA A 48 -16.67 26.73 -51.96
CA ALA A 48 -17.60 25.61 -51.73
C ALA A 48 -17.04 24.20 -51.50
N PHE A 49 -16.21 23.99 -50.45
CA PHE A 49 -16.12 22.67 -49.77
C PHE A 49 -15.85 22.73 -48.25
N VAL A 50 -16.05 23.87 -47.56
CA VAL A 50 -15.73 23.99 -46.12
C VAL A 50 -16.96 23.90 -45.18
N VAL A 51 -18.20 23.88 -45.69
CA VAL A 51 -19.39 23.96 -44.80
C VAL A 51 -19.93 22.60 -44.34
N VAL A 52 -19.50 21.47 -44.91
CA VAL A 52 -19.97 20.13 -44.46
C VAL A 52 -19.01 19.47 -43.45
N GLY A 53 -17.72 19.84 -43.46
CA GLY A 53 -16.73 19.29 -42.50
C GLY A 53 -16.81 19.91 -41.09
N ALA A 54 -17.21 21.18 -40.99
CA ALA A 54 -17.32 21.85 -39.69
C ALA A 54 -18.55 21.38 -38.88
N GLY A 55 -19.65 21.00 -39.55
CA GLY A 55 -20.86 20.50 -38.88
C GLY A 55 -20.70 19.07 -38.32
N LEU A 56 -20.01 18.18 -39.05
CA LEU A 56 -19.72 16.83 -38.56
C LEU A 56 -18.61 16.81 -37.49
N GLY A 57 -17.61 17.69 -37.61
CA GLY A 57 -16.58 17.86 -36.57
C GLY A 57 -17.14 18.45 -35.27
N LEU A 58 -18.04 19.43 -35.35
CA LEU A 58 -18.68 20.03 -34.17
C LEU A 58 -19.76 19.12 -33.57
N TYR A 59 -20.45 18.29 -34.36
CA TYR A 59 -21.37 17.29 -33.80
C TYR A 59 -20.62 16.14 -33.14
N ALA A 60 -19.51 15.67 -33.72
CA ALA A 60 -18.67 14.63 -33.08
C ALA A 60 -18.00 15.13 -31.78
N PHE A 61 -17.60 16.41 -31.71
CA PHE A 61 -17.07 17.01 -30.47
C PHE A 61 -18.16 17.40 -29.44
N ALA A 62 -19.42 17.60 -29.86
CA ALA A 62 -20.54 17.84 -28.95
C ALA A 62 -21.28 16.55 -28.54
N SER A 63 -21.05 15.43 -29.25
CA SER A 63 -21.61 14.11 -28.95
C SER A 63 -20.65 13.15 -28.25
N ASP A 64 -19.50 13.61 -27.75
CA ASP A 64 -18.80 12.94 -26.64
C ASP A 64 -19.56 13.13 -25.31
N LYS A 65 -20.88 12.91 -25.34
CA LYS A 65 -21.54 12.22 -24.25
C LYS A 65 -21.05 10.79 -24.34
N SER A 66 -19.87 10.52 -23.77
CA SER A 66 -19.62 9.19 -23.24
C SER A 66 -20.86 8.86 -22.42
N SER A 67 -21.52 7.77 -22.77
CA SER A 67 -22.64 7.25 -21.99
C SER A 67 -22.04 6.77 -20.66
N THR A 68 -21.70 7.70 -19.77
CA THR A 68 -21.38 7.44 -18.39
C THR A 68 -22.68 6.93 -17.79
N SER A 69 -22.84 5.61 -17.82
CA SER A 69 -23.78 4.90 -16.98
C SER A 69 -23.67 5.51 -15.58
N SER A 70 -24.74 6.15 -15.11
CA SER A 70 -24.86 6.81 -13.80
C SER A 70 -24.88 5.81 -12.63
N THR A 71 -24.24 4.65 -12.83
CA THR A 71 -24.12 3.59 -11.85
C THR A 71 -22.99 3.94 -10.90
N PRO A 72 -23.24 3.88 -9.58
CA PRO A 72 -22.20 3.97 -8.56
C PRO A 72 -21.01 3.05 -8.85
N LEU A 73 -19.85 3.39 -8.28
CA LEU A 73 -18.70 2.50 -8.26
C LEU A 73 -19.12 1.12 -7.74
N SER A 74 -18.73 0.08 -8.49
CA SER A 74 -19.03 -1.31 -8.16
C SER A 74 -17.82 -2.19 -8.45
N ASP A 75 -17.81 -3.39 -7.87
CA ASP A 75 -16.76 -4.38 -8.07
C ASP A 75 -16.80 -5.08 -9.44
N THR A 76 -17.85 -4.85 -10.24
CA THR A 76 -18.08 -5.51 -11.53
C THR A 76 -17.51 -4.74 -12.71
N LYS A 77 -17.49 -3.40 -12.64
CA LYS A 77 -17.15 -2.53 -13.78
C LYS A 77 -15.99 -1.61 -13.42
N PHE A 78 -15.05 -1.48 -14.35
CA PHE A 78 -14.02 -0.46 -14.29
C PHE A 78 -14.58 0.91 -14.67
N THR A 79 -14.28 1.89 -13.85
CA THR A 79 -14.71 3.28 -13.99
C THR A 79 -13.46 4.17 -13.86
N PRO A 80 -13.25 5.13 -14.78
CA PRO A 80 -12.14 6.06 -14.67
C PRO A 80 -12.37 7.06 -13.53
N LEU A 81 -11.38 7.24 -12.67
CA LEU A 81 -11.34 8.31 -11.67
C LEU A 81 -10.08 9.16 -11.86
N LYS A 82 -10.20 10.45 -11.59
CA LYS A 82 -9.08 11.39 -11.70
C LYS A 82 -8.22 11.41 -10.43
N ILE A 83 -6.91 11.49 -10.62
CA ILE A 83 -5.96 11.83 -9.57
C ILE A 83 -6.07 13.32 -9.32
N VAL A 84 -6.57 13.69 -8.13
CA VAL A 84 -6.64 15.09 -7.69
C VAL A 84 -5.43 15.51 -6.87
N SER A 85 -4.62 14.55 -6.40
CA SER A 85 -3.34 14.85 -5.76
C SER A 85 -2.39 13.65 -5.79
N SER A 86 -1.09 13.91 -5.93
CA SER A 86 -0.03 12.92 -5.81
C SER A 86 1.15 13.51 -5.04
N LYS A 87 1.36 13.08 -3.80
CA LYS A 87 2.36 13.65 -2.88
C LYS A 87 3.36 12.60 -2.41
N PRO A 88 4.69 12.86 -2.42
CA PRO A 88 5.66 11.99 -1.78
C PRO A 88 5.36 11.82 -0.28
N ALA A 89 5.39 10.58 0.22
CA ALA A 89 5.16 10.26 1.63
C ALA A 89 6.43 9.72 2.31
N SER A 90 7.28 8.99 1.56
CA SER A 90 8.62 8.59 1.99
C SER A 90 9.53 8.41 0.77
N GLU A 91 10.78 7.98 0.97
CA GLU A 91 11.77 7.77 -0.10
C GLU A 91 11.24 6.92 -1.28
N ASN A 92 10.42 5.90 -0.99
CA ASN A 92 9.87 5.00 -1.99
C ASN A 92 8.35 4.87 -1.92
N SER A 93 7.65 5.85 -1.35
CA SER A 93 6.19 5.82 -1.29
C SER A 93 5.58 7.18 -1.56
N LYS A 94 4.36 7.16 -2.08
CA LYS A 94 3.56 8.37 -2.31
C LYS A 94 2.12 8.13 -1.90
N ILE A 95 1.41 9.21 -1.61
CA ILE A 95 -0.04 9.22 -1.40
C ILE A 95 -0.68 9.75 -2.68
N ILE A 96 -1.58 8.94 -3.26
CA ILE A 96 -2.43 9.33 -4.38
C ILE A 96 -3.84 9.55 -3.84
N THR A 97 -4.45 10.66 -4.20
CA THR A 97 -5.85 10.97 -3.91
C THR A 97 -6.66 10.87 -5.19
N LEU A 98 -7.67 10.01 -5.19
CA LEU A 98 -8.67 9.92 -6.25
C LEU A 98 -9.94 10.63 -5.83
N ALA A 99 -10.56 11.37 -6.74
CA ALA A 99 -11.89 11.93 -6.53
C ALA A 99 -12.95 10.98 -7.09
N VAL A 100 -13.92 10.64 -6.26
CA VAL A 100 -15.16 9.94 -6.59
C VAL A 100 -16.25 10.99 -6.78
N PRO A 101 -16.68 11.26 -8.02
CA PRO A 101 -17.79 12.18 -8.28
C PRO A 101 -19.07 11.77 -7.54
N PRO A 102 -19.95 12.71 -7.14
CA PRO A 102 -21.18 12.41 -6.41
C PRO A 102 -22.07 11.34 -7.07
N HIS A 103 -22.17 11.33 -8.39
CA HIS A 103 -22.96 10.34 -9.14
C HIS A 103 -22.33 8.93 -9.19
N LEU A 104 -21.07 8.80 -8.78
CA LEU A 104 -20.34 7.53 -8.67
C LEU A 104 -20.18 7.06 -7.21
N MET A 105 -20.67 7.83 -6.23
CA MET A 105 -20.57 7.49 -4.82
C MET A 105 -21.27 6.15 -4.53
N PRO A 106 -20.56 5.16 -3.95
CA PRO A 106 -21.17 3.91 -3.51
C PRO A 106 -22.25 4.14 -2.45
N ASN A 107 -23.24 3.27 -2.40
CA ASN A 107 -24.14 3.18 -1.26
C ASN A 107 -23.35 2.81 0.01
N GLU A 108 -23.75 3.35 1.17
CA GLU A 108 -23.08 3.05 2.44
C GLU A 108 -23.00 1.54 2.73
N SER A 109 -24.02 0.78 2.37
CA SER A 109 -24.05 -0.68 2.54
C SER A 109 -22.98 -1.43 1.75
N ALA A 110 -22.46 -0.83 0.66
CA ALA A 110 -21.38 -1.40 -0.14
C ALA A 110 -20.01 -1.24 0.56
N LEU A 111 -19.88 -0.25 1.45
CA LEU A 111 -18.64 0.05 2.18
C LEU A 111 -18.57 -0.79 3.46
N ALA A 112 -17.75 -1.83 3.44
CA ALA A 112 -17.40 -2.57 4.65
C ALA A 112 -16.42 -1.77 5.53
N PRO A 113 -16.26 -2.11 6.82
CA PRO A 113 -15.22 -1.55 7.68
C PRO A 113 -13.82 -1.56 7.03
N VAL A 114 -13.51 -2.61 6.27
CA VAL A 114 -12.35 -2.62 5.36
C VAL A 114 -12.78 -3.06 3.98
N PHE A 115 -12.44 -2.26 2.97
CA PHE A 115 -12.68 -2.57 1.57
C PHE A 115 -11.47 -2.20 0.72
N SER A 116 -11.33 -2.83 -0.43
CA SER A 116 -10.26 -2.55 -1.38
C SER A 116 -10.82 -2.10 -2.72
N ILE A 117 -10.06 -1.26 -3.40
CA ILE A 117 -10.29 -0.82 -4.78
C ILE A 117 -9.25 -1.50 -5.66
N TYR A 118 -9.70 -2.18 -6.71
CA TYR A 118 -8.81 -2.71 -7.72
C TYR A 118 -8.47 -1.60 -8.69
N ILE A 119 -7.18 -1.29 -8.78
CA ILE A 119 -6.65 -0.35 -9.76
C ILE A 119 -5.99 -1.15 -10.86
N LYS A 120 -6.37 -0.83 -12.11
CA LYS A 120 -5.88 -1.50 -13.32
C LYS A 120 -4.82 -0.64 -13.98
N ASP A 121 -3.68 -1.26 -14.24
CA ASP A 121 -2.67 -0.75 -15.16
C ASP A 121 -3.20 -0.90 -16.59
N SER A 122 -3.42 0.24 -17.25
CA SER A 122 -3.93 0.32 -18.62
C SER A 122 -2.95 -0.24 -19.66
N ASP A 123 -1.66 -0.25 -19.36
CA ASP A 123 -0.63 -0.51 -20.35
C ASP A 123 -0.41 -2.01 -20.51
N ILE A 124 -0.54 -2.76 -19.41
CA ILE A 124 -0.37 -4.22 -19.36
C ILE A 124 -1.65 -4.98 -18.96
N GLN A 125 -2.76 -4.28 -18.72
CA GLN A 125 -4.07 -4.86 -18.36
C GLN A 125 -4.04 -5.71 -17.07
N VAL A 126 -3.16 -5.35 -16.13
CA VAL A 126 -3.00 -6.02 -14.84
C VAL A 126 -3.65 -5.18 -13.74
N GLN A 127 -4.49 -5.80 -12.91
CA GLN A 127 -5.10 -5.13 -11.75
C GLN A 127 -4.51 -5.59 -10.41
N ARG A 128 -4.48 -4.69 -9.43
CA ARG A 128 -4.11 -5.00 -8.04
C ARG A 128 -5.06 -4.31 -7.06
N PRO A 129 -5.39 -4.97 -5.93
CA PRO A 129 -6.18 -4.33 -4.88
C PRO A 129 -5.32 -3.34 -4.09
N TYR A 130 -5.90 -2.20 -3.78
CA TYR A 130 -5.36 -1.17 -2.89
C TYR A 130 -6.44 -0.79 -1.88
N THR A 131 -6.06 -0.71 -0.61
CA THR A 131 -6.97 -0.32 0.46
C THR A 131 -6.84 1.19 0.71
N PRO A 132 -7.92 1.98 0.59
CA PRO A 132 -7.85 3.38 0.92
C PRO A 132 -7.68 3.59 2.43
N LEU A 133 -6.99 4.65 2.82
CA LEU A 133 -6.59 4.90 4.21
C LEU A 133 -7.77 5.04 5.17
N LYS A 134 -8.76 5.86 4.79
CA LYS A 134 -9.93 6.21 5.62
C LYS A 134 -11.26 6.00 4.88
N GLY A 135 -11.25 5.16 3.84
CA GLY A 135 -12.38 5.03 2.92
C GLY A 135 -12.53 6.22 1.95
N ILE A 136 -13.78 6.62 1.71
CA ILE A 136 -14.16 7.75 0.86
C ILE A 136 -14.70 8.84 1.78
N ASP A 137 -14.12 10.04 1.73
CA ASP A 137 -14.58 11.17 2.57
C ASP A 137 -15.84 11.85 2.01
N ASP A 138 -16.39 12.82 2.76
CA ASP A 138 -17.60 13.57 2.39
C ASP A 138 -17.47 14.35 1.07
N ASN A 139 -16.24 14.65 0.65
CA ASN A 139 -15.94 15.32 -0.61
C ASN A 139 -15.71 14.32 -1.77
N GLY A 140 -15.86 13.02 -1.51
CA GLY A 140 -15.60 11.95 -2.46
C GLY A 140 -14.11 11.63 -2.62
N ASN A 141 -13.21 12.12 -1.77
CA ASN A 141 -11.79 11.81 -1.90
C ASN A 141 -11.43 10.48 -1.28
N MET A 142 -10.56 9.76 -1.95
CA MET A 142 -10.05 8.46 -1.53
C MET A 142 -8.52 8.44 -1.60
N ASN A 143 -7.88 8.32 -0.44
CA ASN A 143 -6.43 8.40 -0.29
C ASN A 143 -5.79 7.01 -0.26
N PHE A 144 -4.76 6.80 -1.09
CA PHE A 144 -4.02 5.54 -1.17
C PHE A 144 -2.54 5.76 -0.87
N TRP A 145 -2.00 5.05 0.11
CA TRP A 145 -0.56 5.03 0.39
C TRP A 145 0.12 3.91 -0.40
N ILE A 146 0.90 4.28 -1.42
CA ILE A 146 1.45 3.35 -2.41
C ILE A 146 2.97 3.33 -2.32
N LYS A 147 3.51 2.19 -1.91
CA LYS A 147 4.94 1.90 -1.97
C LYS A 147 5.33 1.41 -3.36
N ARG A 148 6.44 1.95 -3.89
CA ARG A 148 7.06 1.52 -5.14
C ARG A 148 7.90 0.26 -4.87
N TYR A 149 7.59 -0.81 -5.59
CA TYR A 149 8.41 -2.02 -5.61
C TYR A 149 9.20 -2.06 -6.92
N ALA A 150 10.48 -2.40 -6.86
CA ALA A 150 11.36 -2.39 -8.04
C ALA A 150 10.87 -3.36 -9.12
N ASP A 151 10.34 -4.51 -8.69
CA ASP A 151 9.73 -5.57 -9.50
C ASP A 151 8.20 -5.42 -9.65
N GLY A 152 7.59 -4.46 -8.97
CA GLY A 152 6.14 -4.27 -9.00
C GLY A 152 5.68 -3.53 -10.25
N GLU A 153 4.88 -4.19 -11.10
CA GLU A 153 4.34 -3.59 -12.32
C GLU A 153 3.41 -2.40 -12.02
N VAL A 154 2.27 -2.68 -11.37
CA VAL A 154 1.25 -1.66 -11.07
C VAL A 154 1.78 -0.58 -10.12
N SER A 155 2.65 -0.92 -9.16
CA SER A 155 3.20 0.08 -8.24
C SER A 155 4.18 1.05 -8.93
N ARG A 156 4.99 0.57 -9.89
CA ARG A 156 5.84 1.46 -10.71
C ARG A 156 5.01 2.35 -11.62
N TRP A 157 4.00 1.77 -12.27
CA TRP A 157 3.08 2.52 -13.13
C TRP A 157 2.31 3.59 -12.35
N LEU A 158 1.77 3.28 -11.17
CA LEU A 158 1.15 4.28 -10.30
C LEU A 158 2.11 5.39 -9.90
N HIS A 159 3.39 5.07 -9.69
CA HIS A 159 4.42 6.06 -9.38
C HIS A 159 4.70 7.02 -10.54
N SER A 160 4.55 6.60 -11.80
CA SER A 160 4.67 7.50 -12.96
C SER A 160 3.46 8.39 -13.22
N LYS A 161 2.31 8.12 -12.59
CA LYS A 161 1.10 8.94 -12.73
C LYS A 161 1.17 10.24 -11.92
N ASN A 162 0.60 11.30 -12.47
CA ASN A 162 0.59 12.64 -11.92
C ASN A 162 -0.84 13.11 -11.62
N GLU A 163 -0.95 14.24 -10.93
CA GLU A 163 -2.23 14.95 -10.80
C GLU A 163 -2.81 15.27 -12.18
N GLY A 164 -4.12 15.06 -12.33
CA GLY A 164 -4.84 15.18 -13.59
C GLY A 164 -4.97 13.88 -14.38
N ASP A 165 -4.10 12.89 -14.16
CA ASP A 165 -4.20 11.59 -14.82
C ASP A 165 -5.44 10.81 -14.36
N GLU A 166 -5.93 9.90 -15.21
CA GLU A 166 -7.04 9.00 -14.91
C GLU A 166 -6.56 7.59 -14.60
N LEU A 167 -7.20 6.95 -13.61
CA LEU A 167 -7.00 5.56 -13.24
C LEU A 167 -8.31 4.79 -13.44
N GLU A 168 -8.25 3.67 -14.15
CA GLU A 168 -9.37 2.73 -14.19
C GLU A 168 -9.45 1.95 -12.87
N VAL A 169 -10.58 2.10 -12.16
CA VAL A 169 -10.79 1.43 -10.88
C VAL A 169 -12.09 0.63 -10.86
N ARG A 170 -12.12 -0.45 -10.06
CA ARG A 170 -13.36 -1.13 -9.69
C ARG A 170 -13.37 -1.46 -8.20
N GLY A 171 -14.54 -1.53 -7.62
CA GLY A 171 -14.76 -1.67 -6.17
C GLY A 171 -15.87 -0.72 -5.72
N PRO A 172 -16.20 -0.67 -4.42
CA PRO A 172 -15.51 -1.32 -3.31
C PRO A 172 -15.67 -2.85 -3.30
N VAL A 173 -14.57 -3.57 -3.08
CA VAL A 173 -14.59 -5.01 -2.76
C VAL A 173 -14.46 -5.16 -1.25
N ARG A 174 -15.45 -5.80 -0.61
CA ARG A 174 -15.45 -6.01 0.84
C ARG A 174 -14.30 -6.94 1.24
N THR A 175 -13.45 -6.51 2.18
CA THR A 175 -12.26 -7.26 2.61
C THR A 175 -12.40 -7.77 4.05
N ILE A 176 -12.86 -6.92 4.97
CA ILE A 176 -13.14 -7.28 6.36
C ILE A 176 -14.46 -6.66 6.79
N ASP A 177 -15.34 -7.50 7.35
CA ASP A 177 -16.61 -7.10 7.94
C ASP A 177 -16.54 -7.45 9.43
N LEU A 178 -15.98 -6.52 10.21
CA LEU A 178 -15.73 -6.66 11.64
C LEU A 178 -16.42 -5.51 12.37
N LYS A 179 -17.16 -5.83 13.44
CA LYS A 179 -17.84 -4.86 14.30
C LYS A 179 -17.33 -4.98 15.75
N ASP A 180 -17.45 -3.89 16.49
CA ASP A 180 -17.14 -3.91 17.92
C ASP A 180 -18.02 -4.93 18.67
N GLY A 181 -17.37 -5.78 19.45
CA GLY A 181 -17.99 -6.88 20.21
C GLY A 181 -18.06 -8.22 19.47
N ASP A 182 -17.64 -8.32 18.20
CA ASP A 182 -17.53 -9.61 17.52
C ASP A 182 -16.46 -10.51 18.18
N TYR A 183 -15.40 -9.88 18.70
CA TYR A 183 -14.28 -10.50 19.40
C TYR A 183 -13.97 -9.74 20.69
N ASP A 184 -13.35 -10.42 21.66
CA ASP A 184 -12.84 -9.76 22.87
C ASP A 184 -11.49 -9.07 22.60
N GLU A 185 -10.67 -9.66 21.72
CA GLU A 185 -9.34 -9.17 21.37
C GLU A 185 -9.08 -9.29 19.86
N VAL A 186 -8.61 -8.21 19.24
CA VAL A 186 -8.18 -8.18 17.83
C VAL A 186 -6.73 -7.72 17.75
N ILE A 187 -5.84 -8.60 17.31
CA ILE A 187 -4.41 -8.34 17.20
C ILE A 187 -4.02 -8.22 15.73
N MET A 188 -3.65 -7.01 15.32
CA MET A 188 -3.22 -6.65 13.97
C MET A 188 -1.70 -6.60 13.90
N ILE A 189 -1.11 -7.33 12.96
CA ILE A 189 0.34 -7.41 12.75
C ILE A 189 0.63 -6.93 11.32
N SER A 190 1.34 -5.82 11.17
CA SER A 190 1.60 -5.21 9.85
C SER A 190 3.04 -4.82 9.59
N GLY A 191 3.41 -4.80 8.31
CA GLY A 191 4.70 -4.30 7.83
C GLY A 191 4.56 -3.39 6.61
N GLY A 192 5.21 -2.23 6.64
CA GLY A 192 5.15 -1.25 5.56
C GLY A 192 3.73 -0.82 5.20
N THR A 193 3.38 -0.79 3.90
CA THR A 193 2.02 -0.44 3.45
C THR A 193 0.95 -1.46 3.82
N GLY A 194 1.31 -2.61 4.40
CA GLY A 194 0.35 -3.58 4.94
C GLY A 194 -0.44 -3.05 6.15
N VAL A 195 -0.12 -1.88 6.68
CA VAL A 195 -0.90 -1.23 7.75
C VAL A 195 -2.21 -0.61 7.24
N THR A 196 -2.31 -0.32 5.94
CA THR A 196 -3.46 0.38 5.34
C THR A 196 -4.84 -0.22 5.67
N PRO A 197 -5.08 -1.55 5.61
CA PRO A 197 -6.37 -2.11 6.04
C PRO A 197 -6.66 -1.93 7.54
N PHE A 198 -5.63 -1.83 8.37
CA PHE A 198 -5.80 -1.65 9.81
C PHE A 198 -6.07 -0.18 10.15
N VAL A 199 -5.47 0.74 9.41
CA VAL A 199 -5.80 2.16 9.48
C VAL A 199 -7.27 2.36 9.12
N GLN A 200 -7.73 1.77 8.02
CA GLN A 200 -9.12 1.87 7.59
C GLN A 200 -10.09 1.26 8.62
N LEU A 201 -9.75 0.09 9.17
CA LEU A 201 -10.54 -0.56 10.20
C LEU A 201 -10.66 0.31 11.46
N LEU A 202 -9.54 0.83 11.95
CA LEU A 202 -9.50 1.62 13.17
C LEU A 202 -10.18 2.97 12.99
N ASP A 203 -10.00 3.62 11.84
CA ASP A 203 -10.72 4.84 11.48
C ASP A 203 -12.24 4.59 11.47
N HIS A 204 -12.70 3.48 10.89
CA HIS A 204 -14.10 3.08 10.91
C HIS A 204 -14.64 2.81 12.32
N ILE A 205 -13.91 2.03 13.15
CA ILE A 205 -14.34 1.68 14.52
C ILE A 205 -14.33 2.89 15.45
N PHE A 206 -13.39 3.82 15.24
CA PHE A 206 -13.26 5.01 16.09
C PHE A 206 -14.00 6.23 15.57
N ALA A 207 -14.59 6.15 14.37
CA ALA A 207 -15.39 7.22 13.80
C ALA A 207 -16.48 7.69 14.78
N GLY A 208 -16.53 9.00 15.01
CA GLY A 208 -17.54 9.61 15.89
C GLY A 208 -17.34 9.40 17.40
N ARG A 209 -16.23 8.78 17.83
CA ARG A 209 -15.90 8.64 19.26
C ARG A 209 -15.35 9.94 19.84
N THR A 210 -15.77 10.26 21.05
CA THR A 210 -15.36 11.41 21.86
C THR A 210 -14.74 10.94 23.18
N PRO A 211 -14.01 11.78 23.94
CA PRO A 211 -13.42 11.39 25.23
C PRO A 211 -14.41 10.82 26.26
N ASN A 212 -15.71 11.13 26.14
CA ASN A 212 -16.77 10.63 27.02
C ASN A 212 -17.47 9.38 26.49
N SER A 213 -17.01 8.82 25.37
CA SER A 213 -17.61 7.61 24.79
C SER A 213 -17.40 6.42 25.70
N ARG A 214 -18.38 5.51 25.74
CA ARG A 214 -18.23 4.25 26.49
C ARG A 214 -17.06 3.45 25.90
N PRO A 215 -16.25 2.77 26.74
CA PRO A 215 -15.20 1.86 26.26
C PRO A 215 -15.71 0.87 25.23
N LEU A 216 -14.86 0.49 24.28
CA LEU A 216 -15.17 -0.55 23.30
C LEU A 216 -15.31 -1.90 23.99
N LYS A 217 -16.13 -2.78 23.39
CA LYS A 217 -16.24 -4.17 23.84
C LYS A 217 -15.03 -4.99 23.43
N THR A 218 -14.50 -4.71 22.24
CA THR A 218 -13.30 -5.30 21.70
C THR A 218 -12.09 -4.44 22.02
N HIS A 219 -11.01 -5.05 22.49
CA HIS A 219 -9.72 -4.37 22.54
C HIS A 219 -8.89 -4.64 21.27
N TYR A 220 -8.30 -3.59 20.73
CA TYR A 220 -7.50 -3.63 19.51
C TYR A 220 -6.03 -3.48 19.84
N THR A 221 -5.17 -4.30 19.24
CA THR A 221 -3.72 -4.15 19.33
C THR A 221 -3.12 -4.08 17.94
N LEU A 222 -2.35 -3.03 17.63
CA LEU A 222 -1.61 -2.89 16.39
C LEU A 222 -0.11 -3.00 16.65
N LEU A 223 0.51 -4.03 16.09
CA LEU A 223 1.96 -4.20 15.99
C LEU A 223 2.38 -3.84 14.57
N HIS A 224 3.08 -2.71 14.40
CA HIS A 224 3.47 -2.23 13.08
C HIS A 224 4.99 -2.12 12.95
N SER A 225 5.54 -2.71 11.89
CA SER A 225 6.97 -2.69 11.57
C SER A 225 7.30 -1.88 10.31
N SER A 226 8.38 -1.12 10.39
CA SER A 226 8.97 -0.39 9.26
C SER A 226 10.51 -0.52 9.29
N PRO A 227 11.24 -0.36 8.17
CA PRO A 227 12.70 -0.52 8.18
C PRO A 227 13.45 0.48 9.08
N ASN A 228 12.94 1.71 9.19
CA ASN A 228 13.53 2.78 9.99
C ASN A 228 12.46 3.81 10.38
N PRO A 229 12.74 4.73 11.32
CA PRO A 229 11.78 5.74 11.76
C PRO A 229 11.24 6.63 10.63
N ALA A 230 12.05 7.05 9.65
CA ALA A 230 11.56 7.91 8.56
C ALA A 230 10.65 7.18 7.57
N ALA A 231 10.70 5.85 7.53
CA ALA A 231 9.77 5.04 6.75
C ALA A 231 8.44 4.79 7.47
N LEU A 232 8.28 5.22 8.73
CA LEU A 232 6.98 5.25 9.39
C LEU A 232 6.19 6.47 8.88
N PRO A 233 5.02 6.28 8.26
CA PRO A 233 4.19 7.38 7.78
C PRO A 233 3.40 8.00 8.94
N VAL A 234 4.07 8.38 10.03
CA VAL A 234 3.36 8.80 11.25
C VAL A 234 2.46 9.97 11.00
N MET A 235 2.96 11.03 10.36
CA MET A 235 2.16 12.23 10.15
C MET A 235 1.05 12.06 9.13
N ASP A 236 1.28 11.27 8.07
CA ASP A 236 0.34 11.17 6.95
C ASP A 236 -0.68 10.03 7.10
N VAL A 237 -0.37 9.00 7.90
CA VAL A 237 -1.17 7.76 7.96
C VAL A 237 -1.51 7.35 9.39
N LEU A 238 -0.56 7.41 10.34
CA LEU A 238 -0.76 6.85 11.68
C LEU A 238 -1.10 7.90 12.75
N TYR A 239 -1.11 9.19 12.43
CA TYR A 239 -1.15 10.27 13.41
C TYR A 239 -2.36 10.15 14.35
N ASP A 240 -3.56 10.06 13.77
CA ASP A 240 -4.80 9.98 14.55
C ASP A 240 -4.85 8.72 15.42
N ILE A 241 -4.33 7.60 14.91
CA ILE A 241 -4.25 6.32 15.63
C ILE A 241 -3.27 6.43 16.80
N CYS A 242 -2.11 7.08 16.59
CA CYS A 242 -1.14 7.34 17.65
C CYS A 242 -1.78 8.18 18.76
N ILE A 243 -2.44 9.29 18.43
CA ILE A 243 -3.12 10.16 19.39
C ILE A 243 -4.22 9.38 20.13
N TYR A 244 -5.07 8.66 19.41
CA TYR A 244 -6.13 7.85 20.00
C TYR A 244 -5.59 6.79 20.96
N SER A 245 -4.50 6.10 20.59
CA SER A 245 -3.90 5.06 21.44
C SER A 245 -3.36 5.61 22.76
N VAL A 246 -2.86 6.84 22.78
CA VAL A 246 -2.37 7.49 24.01
C VAL A 246 -3.53 7.89 24.90
N ALA A 247 -4.60 8.44 24.32
CA ALA A 247 -5.79 8.88 25.05
C ALA A 247 -6.65 7.71 25.56
N ASN A 248 -6.74 6.62 24.80
CA ASN A 248 -7.66 5.50 25.02
C ASN A 248 -6.92 4.16 25.08
N ARG A 249 -5.92 4.05 25.96
CA ARG A 249 -5.11 2.82 26.14
C ARG A 249 -5.92 1.57 26.51
N HIS A 250 -7.14 1.76 27.00
CA HIS A 250 -8.07 0.68 27.33
C HIS A 250 -8.79 0.11 26.08
N ASP A 251 -8.85 0.86 24.98
CA ASP A 251 -9.46 0.48 23.71
C ASP A 251 -8.40 0.02 22.68
N LEU A 252 -7.28 0.74 22.60
CA LEU A 252 -6.24 0.52 21.59
C LEU A 252 -4.83 0.51 22.20
N THR A 253 -4.08 -0.56 21.90
CA THR A 253 -2.63 -0.62 22.11
C THR A 253 -1.89 -0.52 20.78
N LEU A 254 -1.03 0.48 20.61
CA LEU A 254 -0.16 0.63 19.44
C LEU A 254 1.30 0.39 19.83
N ARG A 255 2.00 -0.48 19.08
CA ARG A 255 3.44 -0.70 19.22
C ARG A 255 4.12 -0.60 17.86
N LEU A 256 5.10 0.28 17.76
CA LEU A 256 5.87 0.51 16.54
C LEU A 256 7.22 -0.20 16.64
N PHE A 257 7.71 -0.75 15.54
CA PHE A 257 8.94 -1.53 15.44
C PHE A 257 9.79 -1.04 14.28
N VAL A 258 11.10 -0.87 14.49
CA VAL A 258 12.05 -0.48 13.44
C VAL A 258 13.30 -1.37 13.40
N ASP A 259 13.72 -1.77 12.21
CA ASP A 259 14.93 -2.62 12.04
C ASP A 259 16.21 -1.86 12.41
N ILE A 260 16.32 -0.58 12.02
CA ILE A 260 17.51 0.24 12.25
C ILE A 260 17.13 1.49 13.05
N PRO A 261 17.82 1.79 14.17
CA PRO A 261 17.49 2.93 15.03
C PRO A 261 18.01 4.27 14.52
N THR A 262 18.76 4.31 13.41
CA THR A 262 19.45 5.53 13.01
C THR A 262 18.44 6.66 12.75
N PRO A 263 18.65 7.85 13.34
CA PRO A 263 17.87 9.02 12.98
C PRO A 263 18.19 9.32 11.52
N VAL A 264 17.20 9.16 10.65
CA VAL A 264 17.29 9.71 9.31
C VAL A 264 17.21 11.23 9.49
N PRO A 265 18.11 12.04 8.90
CA PRO A 265 18.21 13.48 9.18
C PRO A 265 16.91 14.30 9.04
N ASN A 266 15.88 13.74 8.41
CA ASN A 266 14.60 14.37 8.12
C ASN A 266 13.39 13.65 8.76
N THR A 267 13.54 13.00 9.92
CA THR A 267 12.39 12.36 10.58
C THR A 267 11.36 13.42 11.01
N ARG A 268 10.16 13.38 10.42
CA ARG A 268 8.99 14.14 10.91
C ARG A 268 8.38 13.57 12.20
N LEU A 269 9.00 12.54 12.80
CA LEU A 269 8.57 11.96 14.06
C LEU A 269 8.94 12.90 15.20
N HIS A 270 7.92 13.37 15.92
CA HIS A 270 8.12 14.12 17.15
C HIS A 270 8.76 13.20 18.22
N GLN A 271 9.72 13.73 18.99
CA GLN A 271 10.52 12.98 19.97
C GLN A 271 9.66 12.15 20.95
N SER A 272 8.47 12.66 21.32
CA SER A 272 7.53 11.99 22.24
C SER A 272 6.94 10.67 21.70
N HIS A 273 6.98 10.43 20.39
CA HIS A 273 6.53 9.17 19.81
C HIS A 273 7.65 8.14 19.70
N MET A 274 8.92 8.55 19.88
CA MET A 274 10.06 7.63 19.82
C MET A 274 10.10 6.65 20.99
N ASP A 275 9.55 7.02 22.16
CA ASP A 275 9.50 6.13 23.34
C ASP A 275 8.64 4.88 23.10
N ASN A 276 7.70 4.94 22.15
CA ASN A 276 6.85 3.80 21.76
C ASN A 276 7.43 2.98 20.59
N VAL A 277 8.61 3.34 20.09
CA VAL A 277 9.29 2.67 18.97
C VAL A 277 10.30 1.67 19.51
N HIS A 278 10.05 0.40 19.23
CA HIS A 278 10.90 -0.72 19.62
C HIS A 278 11.91 -1.01 18.52
N ILE A 279 13.14 -1.38 18.89
CA ILE A 279 14.19 -1.75 17.94
C ILE A 279 14.13 -3.25 17.69
N GLY A 280 14.17 -3.64 16.42
CA GLY A 280 14.12 -5.02 15.96
C GLY A 280 12.79 -5.39 15.30
N ARG A 281 12.75 -6.63 14.80
CA ARG A 281 11.58 -7.19 14.13
C ARG A 281 10.57 -7.69 15.15
N ILE A 282 9.29 -7.66 14.75
CA ILE A 282 8.22 -8.31 15.51
C ILE A 282 8.49 -9.82 15.49
N GLY A 283 8.64 -10.40 16.67
CA GLY A 283 8.88 -11.84 16.87
C GLY A 283 7.88 -12.49 17.81
N LYS A 284 8.10 -13.78 18.10
CA LYS A 284 7.20 -14.61 18.92
C LYS A 284 7.07 -14.08 20.34
N GLU A 285 8.15 -13.57 20.90
CA GLU A 285 8.22 -12.93 22.20
C GLU A 285 7.28 -11.73 22.32
N HIS A 286 7.21 -10.88 21.28
CA HIS A 286 6.33 -9.72 21.26
C HIS A 286 4.85 -10.13 21.22
N VAL A 287 4.51 -11.12 20.39
CA VAL A 287 3.14 -11.66 20.33
C VAL A 287 2.76 -12.33 21.65
N THR A 288 3.66 -13.13 22.23
CA THR A 288 3.46 -13.78 23.53
C THR A 288 3.23 -12.75 24.62
N HIS A 289 4.01 -11.66 24.64
CA HIS A 289 3.89 -10.59 25.61
C HIS A 289 2.52 -9.91 25.55
N VAL A 290 2.05 -9.57 24.34
CA VAL A 290 0.69 -9.02 24.14
C VAL A 290 -0.35 -10.00 24.67
N LEU A 291 -0.27 -11.27 24.31
CA LEU A 291 -1.23 -12.28 24.77
C LEU A 291 -1.25 -12.42 26.31
N GLN A 292 -0.10 -12.30 26.96
CA GLN A 292 0.01 -12.33 28.43
C GLN A 292 -0.58 -11.09 29.08
N GLU A 293 -0.26 -9.90 28.57
CA GLU A 293 -0.84 -8.64 29.06
C GLU A 293 -2.37 -8.61 28.92
N ARG A 294 -2.87 -9.19 27.83
CA ARG A 294 -4.31 -9.31 27.58
C ARG A 294 -4.97 -10.47 28.34
N GLY A 295 -4.21 -11.23 29.12
CA GLY A 295 -4.73 -12.37 29.88
C GLY A 295 -5.31 -13.49 29.00
N VAL A 296 -4.86 -13.61 27.75
CA VAL A 296 -5.25 -14.68 26.83
C VAL A 296 -4.46 -15.96 27.16
N ILE A 297 -3.18 -15.81 27.49
CA ILE A 297 -2.30 -16.89 27.94
C ILE A 297 -1.72 -16.56 29.32
N PRO A 298 -1.43 -17.56 30.17
CA PRO A 298 -0.86 -17.31 31.48
C PRO A 298 0.55 -16.71 31.38
N ARG A 299 0.87 -15.81 32.31
CA ARG A 299 2.24 -15.33 32.52
C ARG A 299 2.94 -16.34 33.45
N PRO A 300 4.09 -16.93 33.06
CA PRO A 300 4.80 -17.90 33.90
C PRO A 300 5.21 -17.22 35.21
N GLN A 301 4.85 -17.83 36.34
CA GLN A 301 5.12 -17.27 37.67
C GLN A 301 6.46 -17.78 38.22
N THR A 302 6.99 -18.88 37.68
CA THR A 302 8.27 -19.47 38.13
C THR A 302 9.20 -19.82 36.97
N TRP A 303 10.51 -19.88 37.26
CA TRP A 303 11.54 -20.26 36.29
C TRP A 303 11.40 -21.73 35.83
N LEU A 304 10.83 -22.60 36.67
CA LEU A 304 10.53 -24.00 36.33
C LEU A 304 9.39 -24.13 35.31
N GLU A 305 8.34 -23.31 35.41
CA GLU A 305 7.27 -23.24 34.41
C GLU A 305 7.76 -22.72 33.06
N TRP A 306 8.76 -21.82 33.08
CA TRP A 306 9.41 -21.32 31.88
C TRP A 306 10.20 -22.41 31.14
N ILE A 307 10.91 -23.30 31.86
CA ILE A 307 11.66 -24.43 31.28
C ILE A 307 10.72 -25.56 30.84
N ARG A 308 9.63 -25.81 31.58
CA ARG A 308 8.73 -26.96 31.37
C ARG A 308 7.76 -26.84 30.19
N ARG A 309 7.83 -25.81 29.33
CA ARG A 309 6.86 -25.50 28.25
C ARG A 309 6.35 -26.74 27.47
N ALA A 310 5.32 -27.37 28.01
CA ALA A 310 4.51 -28.41 27.42
C ALA A 310 3.15 -27.76 27.17
N GLN A 311 3.01 -27.20 25.97
CA GLN A 311 1.81 -26.59 25.38
C GLN A 311 1.12 -25.48 26.20
N PRO A 312 0.70 -24.37 25.58
CA PRO A 312 -0.17 -23.42 26.27
C PRO A 312 -1.50 -24.12 26.56
N VAL A 313 -1.69 -24.56 27.80
CA VAL A 313 -3.02 -24.97 28.30
C VAL A 313 -3.80 -23.68 28.53
N CYS A 314 -4.54 -23.25 27.51
CA CYS A 314 -5.55 -22.21 27.66
C CYS A 314 -6.62 -22.72 28.64
N SER A 315 -6.66 -22.18 29.84
CA SER A 315 -7.80 -22.40 30.73
C SER A 315 -8.02 -21.17 31.61
N THR A 316 -9.01 -20.36 31.24
CA THR A 316 -10.18 -19.95 32.07
C THR A 316 -10.94 -18.84 31.32
N LYS A 317 -12.15 -19.16 30.82
CA LYS A 317 -12.96 -18.41 29.82
C LYS A 317 -12.21 -18.12 28.51
N GLU A 318 -12.46 -18.93 27.47
CA GLU A 318 -11.92 -18.69 26.13
C GLU A 318 -12.37 -17.33 25.60
N LYS A 319 -11.48 -16.33 25.63
CA LYS A 319 -11.67 -15.06 24.93
C LYS A 319 -11.75 -15.32 23.43
N LYS A 320 -12.72 -14.70 22.75
CA LYS A 320 -12.77 -14.66 21.29
C LYS A 320 -11.64 -13.78 20.77
N LEU A 321 -10.67 -14.40 20.12
CA LEU A 321 -9.47 -13.73 19.60
C LEU A 321 -9.42 -13.81 18.08
N LEU A 322 -9.01 -12.71 17.44
CA LEU A 322 -8.71 -12.65 16.01
C LEU A 322 -7.34 -12.02 15.76
N PHE A 323 -6.50 -12.70 14.98
CA PHE A 323 -5.29 -12.15 14.39
C PHE A 323 -5.56 -11.70 12.96
N LEU A 324 -5.15 -10.47 12.65
CA LEU A 324 -5.10 -9.94 11.30
C LEU A 324 -3.64 -9.70 10.92
N VAL A 325 -3.18 -10.26 9.81
CA VAL A 325 -1.77 -10.14 9.37
C VAL A 325 -1.70 -9.56 7.96
N CYS A 326 -0.95 -8.48 7.75
CA CYS A 326 -0.82 -7.86 6.42
C CYS A 326 0.55 -7.22 6.20
N GLY A 327 1.21 -7.52 5.09
CA GLY A 327 2.54 -7.00 4.79
C GLY A 327 3.23 -7.74 3.63
N PRO A 328 4.56 -7.60 3.51
CA PRO A 328 5.34 -8.35 2.54
C PRO A 328 5.18 -9.88 2.73
N GLU A 329 5.26 -10.65 1.64
CA GLU A 329 5.09 -12.11 1.69
C GLU A 329 6.02 -12.82 2.70
N PRO A 330 7.31 -12.45 2.84
CA PRO A 330 8.18 -13.07 3.84
C PRO A 330 7.67 -12.86 5.27
N MET A 331 7.11 -11.68 5.57
CA MET A 331 6.53 -11.37 6.87
C MET A 331 5.27 -12.19 7.11
N ILE A 332 4.34 -12.20 6.16
CA ILE A 332 3.10 -12.96 6.30
C ILE A 332 3.40 -14.46 6.48
N THR A 333 4.38 -14.98 5.72
CA THR A 333 4.83 -16.37 5.84
C THR A 333 5.41 -16.68 7.22
N ALA A 334 6.20 -15.77 7.79
CA ALA A 334 6.76 -15.93 9.13
C ALA A 334 5.69 -15.98 10.23
N PHE A 335 4.59 -15.23 10.09
CA PHE A 335 3.52 -15.21 11.09
C PHE A 335 2.44 -16.27 10.91
N SER A 336 2.07 -16.58 9.66
CA SER A 336 0.88 -17.38 9.35
C SER A 336 1.14 -18.57 8.40
N GLY A 337 2.37 -18.75 7.93
CA GLY A 337 2.73 -19.74 6.91
C GLY A 337 2.47 -19.29 5.47
N SER A 338 2.94 -20.10 4.52
CA SER A 338 2.93 -19.74 3.09
C SER A 338 1.52 -19.51 2.52
N ARG A 339 1.35 -18.53 1.61
CA ARG A 339 0.07 -18.31 0.91
C ARG A 339 -0.45 -19.52 0.13
N VAL A 340 0.44 -20.37 -0.41
CA VAL A 340 0.06 -21.57 -1.17
C VAL A 340 -0.63 -22.59 -0.27
N ALA A 341 -0.17 -22.75 0.96
CA ALA A 341 -0.85 -23.56 1.97
C ALA A 341 -2.23 -22.98 2.35
N ARG A 342 -2.42 -21.65 2.27
CA ARG A 342 -3.67 -20.97 2.63
C ARG A 342 -4.73 -20.90 1.51
N ARG A 343 -4.38 -21.13 0.24
CA ARG A 343 -5.35 -21.18 -0.88
C ARG A 343 -6.20 -22.45 -0.92
N ARG A 344 -5.90 -23.43 -0.07
CA ARG A 344 -6.65 -24.67 0.12
C ARG A 344 -7.50 -24.55 1.40
N PRO A 345 -8.61 -25.30 1.52
CA PRO A 345 -9.73 -24.98 2.42
C PRO A 345 -9.33 -24.84 3.89
N ASP A 346 -10.23 -24.24 4.67
CA ASP A 346 -10.22 -23.85 6.10
C ASP A 346 -9.71 -24.88 7.13
N HIS A 347 -9.15 -26.01 6.68
CA HIS A 347 -8.69 -27.15 7.44
C HIS A 347 -7.16 -27.27 7.55
N LEU A 348 -6.38 -26.54 6.74
CA LEU A 348 -4.92 -26.58 6.87
C LEU A 348 -4.48 -25.76 8.10
N PRO A 349 -3.57 -26.30 8.94
CA PRO A 349 -3.13 -25.61 10.14
C PRO A 349 -2.42 -24.30 9.79
N VAL A 350 -2.59 -23.29 10.64
CA VAL A 350 -1.82 -22.04 10.55
C VAL A 350 -0.34 -22.39 10.72
N GLY A 351 0.52 -21.84 9.86
CA GLY A 351 1.97 -22.01 9.96
C GLY A 351 2.64 -20.85 10.69
N GLY A 352 3.98 -20.87 10.73
CA GLY A 352 4.76 -19.78 11.32
C GLY A 352 4.52 -19.59 12.82
N ILE A 353 4.78 -18.38 13.31
CA ILE A 353 4.70 -18.05 14.74
C ILE A 353 3.31 -18.34 15.32
N LEU A 354 2.23 -17.97 14.62
CA LEU A 354 0.87 -18.17 15.13
C LEU A 354 0.48 -19.65 15.15
N GLY A 355 0.96 -20.43 14.19
CA GLY A 355 0.84 -21.89 14.18
C GLY A 355 1.55 -22.55 15.35
N GLU A 356 2.80 -22.17 15.59
CA GLU A 356 3.60 -22.66 16.73
C GLU A 356 2.99 -22.30 18.10
N LEU A 357 2.23 -21.22 18.17
CA LEU A 357 1.48 -20.81 19.36
C LEU A 357 0.15 -21.55 19.51
N GLY A 358 -0.23 -22.38 18.53
CA GLY A 358 -1.43 -23.22 18.58
C GLY A 358 -2.71 -22.55 18.06
N PHE A 359 -2.61 -21.42 17.35
CA PHE A 359 -3.79 -20.74 16.82
C PHE A 359 -4.35 -21.44 15.58
N THR A 360 -5.68 -21.42 15.48
CA THR A 360 -6.42 -22.10 14.40
C THR A 360 -6.68 -21.18 13.21
N PRO A 361 -7.01 -21.72 12.02
CA PRO A 361 -7.35 -20.90 10.85
C PRO A 361 -8.52 -19.95 11.08
N LYS A 362 -9.47 -20.30 11.96
CA LYS A 362 -10.60 -19.44 12.33
C LYS A 362 -10.17 -18.18 13.10
N GLN A 363 -9.00 -18.22 13.74
CA GLN A 363 -8.47 -17.13 14.55
C GLN A 363 -7.43 -16.30 13.79
N VAL A 364 -7.06 -16.66 12.57
CA VAL A 364 -5.97 -15.99 11.83
C VAL A 364 -6.41 -15.67 10.41
N LYS A 365 -6.47 -14.39 10.07
CA LYS A 365 -6.76 -13.90 8.72
C LYS A 365 -5.59 -13.09 8.20
N ALA A 366 -4.95 -13.56 7.14
CA ALA A 366 -3.84 -12.89 6.49
C ALA A 366 -4.25 -12.31 5.12
N LEU A 367 -4.05 -11.01 4.95
CA LEU A 367 -4.54 -10.18 3.85
C LEU A 367 -3.62 -10.17 2.61
#